data_AF-A0A1F6HTG5-F1
#
_entry.id   AF-A0A1F6HTG5-F1
#
_cell.length_a   1.000
_cell.length_b   1.000
_cell.length_c   1.000
_cell.angle_alpha   90.00
_cell.angle_beta   90.00
_cell.angle_gamma   90.00
#
_symmetry.space_group_name_H-M   'P 1'
#
loop_
_entity.id
_entity.type
_entity.pdbx_description
1 polymer ?
#
loop_
_entity_poly.entity_id
_entity_poly.type
_entity_poly.pdbx_seq_one_letter_code
_entity_poly.pdbx_strand_id
1 'polypeptide(L)'
;MGPVFQNRFKSILIENNEYFLKLSQYIYLNPVNAGLVNDPMLYRFSSIREAVGKEPLSLLDEDIIRLAGETKGTQKAYEKLIYDGILEDLSEIDRLFEKEEAVFGTSKFSTMAKKKYLRRKNKRRKNRNYA
;
A
#
# COMPACT_ATOMS: atom_id res chain seq x y z
N MET A 1 27.06 -15.96 0.19
CA MET A 1 25.77 -16.10 -0.51
C MET A 1 24.69 -16.27 0.56
N GLY A 2 23.88 -15.23 0.80
CA GLY A 2 22.81 -15.25 1.80
C GLY A 2 21.47 -15.67 1.18
N PRO A 3 20.43 -15.89 2.00
CA PRO A 3 19.09 -16.18 1.50
C PRO A 3 18.55 -14.98 0.69
N VAL A 4 17.89 -15.28 -0.45
CA VAL A 4 17.25 -14.28 -1.34
C VAL A 4 16.19 -13.47 -0.58
N PHE A 5 15.50 -14.11 0.37
CA PHE A 5 14.55 -13.46 1.26
C PHE A 5 15.21 -13.16 2.60
N GLN A 6 15.65 -11.91 2.78
CA GLN A 6 16.29 -11.50 4.03
C GLN A 6 15.29 -11.15 5.14
N ASN A 7 14.08 -10.70 4.78
CA ASN A 7 13.05 -10.25 5.73
C ASN A 7 11.72 -11.00 5.53
N ARG A 8 10.92 -11.05 6.60
CA ARG A 8 9.54 -11.54 6.53
C ARG A 8 8.68 -10.58 5.72
N PHE A 9 7.69 -11.12 5.02
CA PHE A 9 6.64 -10.32 4.37
C PHE A 9 5.98 -9.37 5.38
N LYS A 10 5.76 -8.12 4.96
CA LYS A 10 5.13 -7.07 5.76
C LYS A 10 3.68 -6.90 5.32
N SER A 11 2.77 -6.86 6.28
CA SER A 11 1.34 -6.62 6.06
C SER A 11 0.93 -5.37 6.82
N ILE A 12 0.33 -4.42 6.13
CA ILE A 12 -0.18 -3.16 6.69
C ILE A 12 -1.70 -3.20 6.66
N LEU A 13 -2.36 -2.93 7.78
CA LEU A 13 -3.82 -2.79 7.82
C LEU A 13 -4.21 -1.37 7.44
N ILE A 14 -5.05 -1.20 6.44
CA ILE A 14 -5.48 0.11 5.93
C ILE A 14 -6.90 0.41 6.41
N GLU A 15 -7.17 1.65 6.85
CA GLU A 15 -8.50 2.03 7.38
C GLU A 15 -9.57 2.15 6.28
N ASN A 16 -9.26 2.87 5.20
CA ASN A 16 -10.24 3.22 4.17
C ASN A 16 -9.56 3.56 2.84
N ASN A 17 -10.38 3.91 1.84
CA ASN A 17 -9.95 4.21 0.48
C ASN A 17 -8.97 5.39 0.38
N GLU A 18 -9.07 6.40 1.26
CA GLU A 18 -8.16 7.55 1.24
C GLU A 18 -6.72 7.09 1.58
N TYR A 19 -6.57 6.31 2.65
CA TYR A 19 -5.27 5.73 3.01
C TYR A 19 -4.78 4.72 1.97
N PHE A 20 -5.72 4.03 1.30
CA PHE A 20 -5.37 3.15 0.19
C PHE A 20 -4.77 3.93 -0.98
N LEU A 21 -5.36 5.05 -1.39
CA LEU A 21 -4.87 5.89 -2.49
C LEU A 21 -3.46 6.41 -2.19
N LYS A 22 -3.20 6.87 -0.96
CA LYS A 22 -1.86 7.29 -0.52
C LYS A 22 -0.84 6.15 -0.60
N LEU A 23 -1.22 4.94 -0.17
CA LEU A 23 -0.33 3.78 -0.29
C LEU A 23 -0.08 3.42 -1.77
N SER A 24 -1.10 3.52 -2.62
CA SER A 24 -0.95 3.24 -4.04
C SER A 24 -0.03 4.25 -4.74
N GLN A 25 -0.14 5.52 -4.39
CA GLN A 25 0.76 6.59 -4.82
C GLN A 25 2.21 6.27 -4.42
N TYR A 26 2.44 5.88 -3.15
CA TYR A 26 3.75 5.41 -2.69
C TYR A 26 4.30 4.25 -3.54
N ILE A 27 3.49 3.21 -3.78
CA ILE A 27 3.90 2.05 -4.58
C ILE A 27 4.38 2.47 -5.98
N TYR A 28 3.62 3.35 -6.65
CA TYR A 28 3.95 3.78 -8.00
C TYR A 28 5.12 4.77 -8.06
N LEU A 29 5.36 5.53 -6.99
CA LEU A 29 6.49 6.45 -6.90
C LEU A 29 7.77 5.79 -6.39
N ASN A 30 7.72 4.59 -5.81
CA ASN A 30 8.90 3.87 -5.33
C ASN A 30 10.03 3.74 -6.36
N PRO A 31 9.78 3.40 -7.64
CA PRO A 31 10.84 3.36 -8.65
C PRO A 31 11.51 4.72 -8.89
N VAL A 32 10.76 5.82 -8.76
CA VAL A 32 11.27 7.18 -8.88
C VAL A 32 12.09 7.56 -7.66
N ASN A 33 11.55 7.30 -6.47
CA ASN A 33 12.22 7.55 -5.19
C ASN A 33 13.51 6.73 -5.04
N ALA A 34 13.56 5.54 -5.64
CA ALA A 34 14.74 4.69 -5.69
C ALA A 34 15.74 5.09 -6.81
N GLY A 35 15.44 6.12 -7.61
CA GLY A 35 16.29 6.59 -8.70
C GLY A 35 16.38 5.64 -9.90
N LEU A 36 15.45 4.70 -10.05
CA LEU A 36 15.44 3.73 -11.16
C LEU A 36 14.89 4.35 -12.45
N VAL A 37 13.95 5.28 -12.34
CA VAL A 37 13.34 6.02 -13.45
C VAL A 37 13.02 7.45 -13.01
N ASN A 38 12.93 8.39 -13.95
CA ASN A 38 12.54 9.78 -13.65
C ASN A 38 11.03 10.04 -13.74
N ASP A 39 10.28 9.08 -14.28
CA ASP A 39 8.83 9.13 -14.44
C ASP A 39 8.27 7.75 -14.09
N PRO A 40 7.29 7.64 -13.18
CA PRO A 40 6.76 6.35 -12.77
C PRO A 40 6.16 5.55 -13.95
N MET A 41 5.68 6.23 -15.00
CA MET A 41 5.13 5.61 -16.20
C MET A 41 6.15 4.78 -17.00
N LEU A 42 7.44 5.09 -16.85
CA LEU A 42 8.54 4.38 -17.51
C LEU A 42 8.91 3.07 -16.80
N TYR A 43 8.42 2.84 -15.58
CA TYR A 43 8.74 1.62 -14.86
C TYR A 43 7.88 0.44 -15.36
N ARG A 44 8.49 -0.42 -16.18
CA ARG A 44 7.81 -1.56 -16.82
C ARG A 44 7.26 -2.61 -15.85
N PHE A 45 7.84 -2.72 -14.65
CA PHE A 45 7.47 -3.73 -13.65
C PHE A 45 6.44 -3.20 -12.65
N SER A 46 5.45 -2.47 -13.15
CA SER A 46 4.32 -1.98 -12.36
C SER A 46 3.06 -1.97 -13.21
N SER A 47 1.90 -2.02 -12.54
CA SER A 47 0.58 -1.92 -13.14
C SER A 47 0.13 -0.47 -13.38
N ILE A 48 1.03 0.52 -13.31
CA ILE A 48 0.65 1.94 -13.39
C ILE A 48 -0.07 2.28 -14.70
N ARG A 49 0.41 1.71 -15.82
CA ARG A 49 -0.16 1.94 -17.16
C ARG A 49 -1.57 1.37 -17.26
N GLU A 50 -1.83 0.23 -16.63
CA GLU A 50 -3.18 -0.32 -16.51
C GLU A 50 -4.08 0.59 -15.65
N ALA A 51 -3.56 1.05 -14.50
CA ALA A 51 -4.32 1.86 -13.55
C ALA A 51 -4.77 3.21 -14.13
N VAL A 52 -3.95 3.83 -14.98
CA VAL A 52 -4.27 5.09 -15.65
C VAL A 52 -4.91 4.91 -17.03
N GLY A 53 -5.28 3.67 -17.40
CA GLY A 53 -5.99 3.38 -18.65
C GLY A 53 -5.17 3.50 -19.93
N LYS A 54 -3.83 3.43 -19.84
CA LYS A 54 -2.92 3.41 -20.99
C LYS A 54 -2.62 2.00 -21.51
N GLU A 55 -2.89 0.98 -20.70
CA GLU A 55 -2.81 -0.44 -21.07
C GLU A 55 -4.08 -1.18 -20.63
N PRO A 56 -4.45 -2.29 -21.30
CA PRO A 56 -5.58 -3.12 -20.88
C PRO A 56 -5.31 -3.75 -19.50
N LEU A 57 -6.37 -3.95 -18.73
CA LEU A 57 -6.31 -4.58 -17.41
C LEU A 57 -5.87 -6.05 -17.55
N SER A 58 -4.80 -6.42 -16.84
CA SER A 58 -4.27 -7.78 -16.82
C SER A 58 -3.79 -8.22 -15.43
N LEU A 59 -3.32 -7.26 -14.61
CA LEU A 59 -2.77 -7.51 -13.28
C LEU A 59 -3.63 -6.92 -12.15
N LEU A 60 -4.40 -5.87 -12.43
CA LEU A 60 -5.16 -5.15 -11.40
C LEU A 60 -6.44 -5.86 -10.98
N ASP A 61 -6.64 -5.95 -9.67
CA ASP A 61 -7.89 -6.41 -9.06
C ASP A 61 -9.01 -5.36 -9.18
N GLU A 62 -10.27 -5.82 -9.15
CA GLU A 62 -11.47 -4.97 -9.25
C GLU A 62 -11.48 -3.81 -8.26
N ASP A 63 -10.98 -4.01 -7.03
CA ASP A 63 -10.97 -2.96 -6.02
C ASP A 63 -10.00 -1.83 -6.38
N ILE A 64 -8.88 -2.13 -7.03
CA ILE A 64 -7.94 -1.11 -7.54
C ILE A 64 -8.57 -0.38 -8.72
N ILE A 65 -9.24 -1.11 -9.60
CA ILE A 65 -9.94 -0.55 -10.75
C ILE A 65 -11.02 0.43 -10.29
N ARG A 66 -11.81 0.07 -9.26
CA ARG A 66 -12.82 0.95 -8.66
C ARG A 66 -12.21 2.22 -8.05
N LEU A 67 -11.00 2.12 -7.49
CA LEU A 67 -10.29 3.24 -6.86
C LEU A 67 -9.60 4.17 -7.86
N ALA A 68 -8.94 3.61 -8.87
CA ALA A 68 -8.38 4.38 -9.99
C ALA A 68 -9.47 4.95 -10.90
N GLY A 69 -10.62 4.27 -10.90
CA GLY A 69 -11.82 4.60 -11.62
C GLY A 69 -11.86 4.05 -13.03
N GLU A 70 -13.08 3.82 -13.52
CA GLU A 70 -13.35 3.10 -14.78
C GLU A 70 -13.47 4.02 -15.99
N THR A 71 -13.59 5.33 -15.77
CA THR A 71 -13.73 6.31 -16.84
C THR A 71 -12.40 7.00 -17.14
N LYS A 72 -12.23 7.51 -18.36
CA LYS A 72 -11.06 8.33 -18.72
C LYS A 72 -10.87 9.53 -17.77
N GLY A 73 -11.97 10.12 -17.28
CA GLY A 73 -11.92 11.25 -16.37
C GLY A 73 -11.36 10.87 -15.00
N THR A 74 -11.83 9.76 -14.43
CA THR A 74 -11.36 9.25 -13.14
C THR A 74 -9.93 8.74 -13.22
N GLN A 75 -9.56 8.04 -14.30
CA GLN A 75 -8.19 7.59 -14.52
C GLN A 75 -7.20 8.76 -14.60
N LYS A 76 -7.60 9.87 -15.24
CA LYS A 76 -6.80 11.09 -15.28
C LYS A 76 -6.68 11.78 -13.91
N ALA A 77 -7.75 11.76 -13.12
CA ALA A 77 -7.71 12.27 -11.75
C ALA A 77 -6.79 11.42 -10.86
N TYR A 78 -6.80 10.10 -11.05
CA TYR A 78 -5.92 9.17 -10.37
C TYR A 78 -4.45 9.31 -10.80
N GLU A 79 -4.20 9.47 -12.10
CA GLU A 79 -2.87 9.82 -12.63
C GLU A 79 -2.36 11.10 -11.98
N LYS A 80 -3.18 12.16 -11.93
CA LYS A 80 -2.83 13.40 -11.25
C LYS A 80 -2.51 13.17 -9.78
N LEU A 81 -3.32 12.37 -9.07
CA LEU A 81 -3.05 12.01 -7.68
C LEU A 81 -1.68 11.35 -7.53
N ILE A 82 -1.30 10.43 -8.42
CA ILE A 82 0.03 9.80 -8.36
C ILE A 82 1.14 10.85 -8.48
N TYR A 83 1.05 11.74 -9.48
CA TYR A 83 2.08 12.76 -9.70
C TYR A 83 2.12 13.82 -8.59
N ASP A 84 0.98 14.20 -8.01
CA ASP A 84 0.93 15.11 -6.86
C ASP A 84 1.74 14.56 -5.66
N GLY A 85 1.85 13.23 -5.56
CA GLY A 85 2.63 12.55 -4.52
C GLY A 85 4.12 12.76 -4.56
N ILE A 86 4.67 13.24 -5.68
CA ILE A 86 6.08 13.61 -5.78
C ILE A 86 6.39 14.79 -4.84
N LEU A 87 5.40 15.65 -4.60
CA LEU A 87 5.51 16.79 -3.71
C LEU A 87 5.10 16.46 -2.26
N GLU A 88 4.52 15.28 -2.03
CA GLU A 88 4.08 14.86 -0.70
C GLU A 88 5.21 14.18 0.09
N ASP A 89 5.23 14.41 1.40
CA ASP A 89 6.09 13.64 2.30
C ASP A 89 5.44 12.28 2.60
N LEU A 90 5.87 11.25 1.86
CA LEU A 90 5.42 9.88 2.04
C LEU A 90 6.25 9.09 3.08
N SER A 91 7.15 9.74 3.83
CA SER A 91 8.00 9.09 4.83
C SER A 91 7.22 8.42 5.97
N GLU A 92 5.95 8.80 6.18
CA GLU A 92 5.08 8.09 7.11
C GLU A 92 4.91 6.62 6.72
N ILE A 93 4.80 6.35 5.42
CA ILE A 93 4.61 5.01 4.89
C ILE A 93 5.88 4.18 5.05
N ASP A 94 7.06 4.76 4.86
CA ASP A 94 8.35 4.08 5.14
C ASP A 94 8.42 3.61 6.59
N ARG A 95 8.04 4.48 7.54
CA ARG A 95 7.97 4.16 8.98
C ARG A 95 6.96 3.07 9.32
N LEU A 96 6.01 2.76 8.43
CA LEU A 96 5.09 1.64 8.63
C LEU A 96 5.79 0.29 8.40
N PHE A 97 6.69 0.19 7.43
CA PHE A 97 7.37 -1.07 7.11
C PHE A 97 8.34 -1.53 8.20
N GLU A 98 8.81 -0.60 9.03
CA GLU A 98 9.63 -0.89 10.22
C GLU A 98 8.84 -1.61 11.33
N LYS A 99 7.50 -1.50 11.33
CA LYS A 99 6.63 -2.06 12.37
C LYS A 99 6.13 -3.46 11.98
N GLU A 100 6.07 -4.39 12.94
CA GLU A 100 5.51 -5.73 12.68
C GLU A 100 3.98 -5.73 12.51
N GLU A 101 3.30 -4.80 13.17
CA GLU A 101 1.83 -4.72 13.26
C GLU A 101 1.36 -3.35 12.75
N ALA A 102 1.83 -3.00 11.56
CA ALA A 102 1.60 -1.70 10.96
C ALA A 102 0.12 -1.49 10.64
N VAL A 103 -0.37 -0.29 10.97
CA VAL A 103 -1.71 0.17 10.65
C VAL A 103 -1.58 1.54 10.02
N PHE A 104 -2.17 1.72 8.84
CA PHE A 104 -2.25 2.99 8.16
C PHE A 104 -3.69 3.51 8.25
N GLY A 105 -3.86 4.60 8.99
CA GLY A 105 -5.17 5.09 9.36
C GLY A 105 -5.09 6.11 10.48
N THR A 106 -6.26 6.62 10.88
CA THR A 106 -6.42 7.52 12.00
C THR A 106 -5.90 6.91 13.31
N SER A 107 -5.55 7.78 14.26
CA SER A 107 -5.14 7.36 15.62
C SER A 107 -6.18 6.48 16.30
N LYS A 108 -7.47 6.76 16.07
CA LYS A 108 -8.59 5.97 16.59
C LYS A 108 -8.59 4.56 16.02
N PHE A 109 -8.48 4.44 14.69
CA PHE A 109 -8.45 3.15 14.02
C PHE A 109 -7.22 2.33 14.41
N SER A 110 -6.04 2.94 14.42
CA SER A 110 -4.80 2.33 14.88
C SER A 110 -4.91 1.78 16.30
N THR A 111 -5.52 2.54 17.22
CA THR A 111 -5.76 2.10 18.61
C THR A 111 -6.73 0.92 18.67
N MET A 112 -7.84 0.97 17.91
CA MET A 112 -8.82 -0.11 17.85
C MET A 112 -8.22 -1.41 17.28
N ALA A 113 -7.44 -1.31 16.20
CA ALA A 113 -6.78 -2.43 15.55
C ALA A 113 -5.81 -3.12 16.53
N LYS A 114 -4.96 -2.36 17.22
CA LYS A 114 -4.04 -2.86 18.25
C LYS A 114 -4.78 -3.58 19.38
N LYS A 115 -5.87 -2.99 19.90
CA LYS A 115 -6.69 -3.62 20.95
C LYS A 115 -7.28 -4.96 20.50
N LYS A 116 -7.84 -5.01 19.28
CA LYS A 116 -8.42 -6.25 18.70
C LYS A 116 -7.36 -7.32 18.50
N TYR A 117 -6.17 -6.92 18.03
CA TYR A 117 -5.04 -7.81 17.85
C TYR A 117 -4.53 -8.40 19.19
N LEU A 118 -4.26 -7.55 20.19
CA LEU A 118 -3.81 -7.99 21.52
C LEU A 118 -4.80 -8.98 22.14
N ARG A 119 -6.10 -8.72 21.99
CA ARG A 119 -7.16 -9.65 22.43
C ARG A 119 -7.04 -11.03 21.75
N ARG A 120 -6.82 -11.08 20.44
CA ARG A 120 -6.63 -12.34 19.69
C ARG A 120 -5.35 -13.07 20.11
N LYS A 121 -4.25 -12.34 20.29
CA LYS A 121 -2.96 -12.90 20.73
C LYS A 121 -3.06 -13.54 22.12
N ASN A 122 -3.73 -12.87 23.06
CA ASN A 122 -3.95 -13.40 24.41
C ASN A 122 -4.85 -14.64 24.42
N LYS A 123 -5.91 -14.67 23.59
CA LYS A 123 -6.75 -15.87 23.43
C LYS A 123 -5.99 -17.08 22.89
N ARG A 124 -5.13 -16.87 21.87
CA ARG A 124 -4.27 -17.94 21.31
C ARG A 124 -3.25 -18.47 22.33
N ARG A 125 -2.64 -17.59 23.14
CA ARG A 125 -1.74 -17.99 24.22
C ARG A 125 -2.45 -18.81 25.29
N LYS A 126 -3.63 -18.37 25.72
CA LYS A 126 -4.43 -19.10 26.71
C LYS A 126 -4.73 -20.52 26.23
N ASN A 127 -5.21 -20.69 24.99
CA ASN A 127 -5.53 -22.01 24.43
C ASN A 127 -4.32 -22.95 24.25
N ARG A 128 -3.09 -22.43 24.14
CA ARG A 128 -1.86 -23.25 24.06
C ARG A 128 -1.37 -23.76 25.41
N ASN A 129 -1.83 -23.17 26.52
CA ASN A 129 -1.43 -23.58 27.87
C ASN A 129 -2.41 -24.62 28.49
N TYR A 130 -3.45 -25.02 27.76
CA TYR A 130 -4.44 -26.04 28.17
C TYR A 130 -4.43 -27.28 27.25
N ALA A 131 -3.41 -27.41 26.40
CA ALA A 131 -3.13 -28.58 25.58
C ALA A 131 -1.73 -29.09 25.97
#